data_AF-A0AAU0KN48-F1
#
_entry.id   AF-A0AAU0KN48-F1
#
_cell.length_a   1.000
_cell.length_b   1.000
_cell.length_c   1.000
_cell.angle_alpha   90.00
_cell.angle_beta   90.00
_cell.angle_gamma   90.00
#
_symmetry.space_group_name_H-M   'P 1'
#
loop_
_entity.id
_entity.type
_entity.pdbx_description
1 polymer ?
#
loop_
_entity_poly.entity_id
_entity_poly.type
_entity_poly.pdbx_seq_one_letter_code
_entity_poly.pdbx_strand_id
1 'polypeptide(L)'
;MLNRESAKKGGGKLARSETVTVRLDPKLRYLAELAARKQRRTLSSFIEWAIEQSLEKVAIQHPKKGERSNLSQLGDTLWDVGPQERFLKLALKAPELLNYKEERMWKFIDEWKALWDVDEKDRRYIRRDLLRSLWNDFEQYGEEEITDEDLEKKVGAYFRSTGLPSESMVIRLQPKYIDGDI
;
A
#
# COMPACT_ATOMS: atom_id res chain seq x y z
N MET A 1 -9.67 54.09 26.01
CA MET A 1 -10.54 52.93 25.74
C MET A 1 -9.76 51.95 24.87
N LEU A 2 -9.43 50.78 25.42
CA LEU A 2 -8.67 49.72 24.74
C LEU A 2 -9.60 48.96 23.80
N ASN A 3 -9.32 49.01 22.49
CA ASN A 3 -10.03 48.25 21.48
C ASN A 3 -9.51 46.80 21.49
N ARG A 4 -10.32 45.86 21.98
CA ARG A 4 -10.07 44.42 21.88
C ARG A 4 -10.52 43.96 20.50
N GLU A 5 -9.60 43.86 19.55
CA GLU A 5 -9.86 43.12 18.32
C GLU A 5 -9.71 41.64 18.58
N SER A 6 -10.78 40.93 18.23
CA SER A 6 -11.05 39.53 18.44
C SER A 6 -10.11 38.63 17.64
N ALA A 7 -9.34 37.82 18.36
CA ALA A 7 -8.58 36.71 17.78
C ALA A 7 -9.55 35.78 17.01
N LYS A 8 -9.38 35.71 15.69
CA LYS A 8 -10.06 34.71 14.84
C LYS A 8 -9.64 33.32 15.34
N LYS A 9 -10.58 32.63 15.96
CA LYS A 9 -10.50 31.22 16.35
C LYS A 9 -10.03 30.38 15.16
N GLY A 10 -9.00 29.59 15.40
CA GLY A 10 -8.39 28.69 14.43
C GLY A 10 -9.41 27.73 13.82
N GLY A 11 -9.54 27.79 12.49
CA GLY A 11 -9.98 26.65 11.71
C GLY A 11 -8.85 25.64 11.75
N GLY A 12 -8.99 24.61 12.58
CA GLY A 12 -8.07 23.48 12.60
C GLY A 12 -7.91 22.98 11.17
N LYS A 13 -6.66 22.91 10.69
CA LYS A 13 -6.31 22.39 9.38
C LYS A 13 -7.09 21.09 9.13
N LEU A 14 -7.96 21.09 8.14
CA LEU A 14 -8.56 19.89 7.52
C LEU A 14 -7.42 19.08 6.87
N ALA A 15 -6.55 18.49 7.69
CA ALA A 15 -5.43 17.68 7.26
C ALA A 15 -5.85 16.23 6.97
N ARG A 16 -7.10 15.97 6.54
CA ARG A 16 -7.68 14.61 6.51
C ARG A 16 -8.54 14.25 5.29
N SER A 17 -8.71 15.12 4.30
CA SER A 17 -9.51 14.81 3.11
C SER A 17 -8.69 14.97 1.83
N GLU A 18 -8.66 13.93 1.01
CA GLU A 18 -8.13 13.99 -0.35
C GLU A 18 -9.23 14.47 -1.32
N THR A 19 -8.85 15.26 -2.33
CA THR A 19 -9.80 15.76 -3.34
C THR A 19 -9.78 14.84 -4.56
N VAL A 20 -10.92 14.27 -4.92
CA VAL A 20 -11.09 13.46 -6.13
C VAL A 20 -11.91 14.22 -7.16
N THR A 21 -11.41 14.32 -8.40
CA THR A 21 -12.15 14.90 -9.52
C THR A 21 -12.82 13.79 -10.33
N VAL A 22 -14.16 13.74 -10.32
CA VAL A 22 -14.94 12.71 -11.04
C VAL A 22 -15.65 13.34 -12.24
N ARG A 23 -15.59 12.67 -13.40
CA ARG A 23 -16.42 13.00 -14.56
C ARG A 23 -17.70 12.19 -14.49
N LEU A 24 -18.84 12.87 -14.41
CA LEU A 24 -20.17 12.27 -14.44
C LEU A 24 -20.91 12.79 -15.67
N ASP A 25 -21.63 11.91 -16.36
CA ASP A 25 -22.57 12.36 -17.38
C ASP A 25 -23.69 13.21 -16.74
N PRO A 26 -24.34 14.11 -17.51
CA PRO A 26 -25.33 15.03 -16.97
C PRO A 26 -26.50 14.33 -16.26
N LYS A 27 -26.91 13.14 -16.73
CA LYS A 27 -28.04 12.40 -16.16
C LYS A 27 -27.65 11.77 -14.83
N LEU A 28 -26.48 11.13 -14.74
CA LEU A 28 -25.98 10.56 -13.50
C LEU A 28 -25.78 11.64 -12.43
N ARG A 29 -25.22 12.79 -12.80
CA ARG A 29 -25.09 13.93 -11.88
C ARG A 29 -26.46 14.38 -11.36
N TYR A 30 -27.44 14.58 -12.24
CA TYR A 30 -28.79 14.99 -11.85
C TYR A 30 -29.42 14.01 -10.86
N LEU A 31 -29.33 12.70 -11.13
CA LEU A 31 -29.87 11.66 -10.24
C LEU A 31 -29.15 11.63 -8.88
N ALA A 32 -27.82 11.77 -8.86
CA ALA A 32 -27.05 11.84 -7.63
C ALA A 32 -27.44 13.06 -6.77
N GLU A 33 -27.69 14.22 -7.39
CA GLU A 33 -28.20 15.41 -6.69
C GLU A 33 -29.59 15.20 -6.11
N LEU A 34 -30.51 14.54 -6.84
CA LEU A 34 -31.83 14.21 -6.32
C LEU A 34 -31.76 13.25 -5.12
N ALA A 35 -30.91 12.22 -5.20
CA ALA A 35 -30.70 11.27 -4.12
C ALA A 35 -30.11 11.95 -2.87
N ALA A 36 -29.10 12.80 -3.05
CA ALA A 36 -28.51 13.61 -1.98
C ALA A 36 -29.57 14.49 -1.28
N ARG A 37 -30.42 15.20 -2.05
CA ARG A 37 -31.54 16.01 -1.53
C ARG A 37 -32.53 15.16 -0.74
N LYS A 38 -32.91 14.00 -1.26
CA LYS A 38 -33.85 13.09 -0.59
C LYS A 38 -33.30 12.59 0.75
N GLN A 39 -31.99 12.36 0.83
CA GLN A 39 -31.29 11.91 2.03
C GLN A 39 -30.80 13.06 2.93
N ARG A 40 -31.13 14.33 2.61
CA ARG A 40 -30.74 15.55 3.34
C ARG A 40 -29.22 15.66 3.59
N ARG A 41 -28.41 15.32 2.58
CA ARG A 41 -26.95 15.45 2.62
C ARG A 41 -26.43 16.20 1.39
N THR A 42 -25.17 16.63 1.43
CA THR A 42 -24.52 17.26 0.28
C THR A 42 -24.23 16.23 -0.82
N LEU A 43 -24.03 16.67 -2.06
CA LEU A 43 -23.65 15.76 -3.16
C LEU A 43 -22.35 15.01 -2.83
N SER A 44 -21.35 15.69 -2.27
CA SER A 44 -20.08 15.06 -1.87
C SER A 44 -20.28 13.99 -0.80
N SER A 45 -21.04 14.28 0.26
CA SER A 45 -21.34 13.30 1.32
C SER A 45 -22.17 12.12 0.81
N PHE A 46 -23.04 12.35 -0.19
CA PHE A 46 -23.75 11.25 -0.85
C PHE A 46 -22.80 10.37 -1.67
N ILE A 47 -21.85 10.96 -2.41
CA ILE A 47 -20.87 10.22 -3.19
C ILE A 47 -19.95 9.40 -2.28
N GLU A 48 -19.44 9.96 -1.18
CA GLU A 48 -18.64 9.23 -0.18
C GLU A 48 -19.39 8.01 0.35
N TRP A 49 -20.62 8.21 0.84
CA TRP A 49 -21.48 7.11 1.29
C TRP A 49 -21.72 6.07 0.21
N ALA A 50 -21.96 6.49 -1.04
CA ALA A 50 -22.20 5.57 -2.14
C ALA A 50 -20.94 4.72 -2.45
N ILE A 51 -19.75 5.31 -2.34
CA ILE A 51 -18.48 4.59 -2.48
C ILE A 51 -18.32 3.56 -1.36
N GLU A 52 -18.53 3.95 -0.10
CA GLU A 52 -18.48 3.03 1.05
C GLU A 52 -19.39 1.81 0.84
N GLN A 53 -20.65 2.07 0.45
CA GLN A 53 -21.63 1.02 0.16
C GLN A 53 -21.27 0.17 -1.06
N SER A 54 -20.51 0.71 -2.01
CA SER A 54 -20.02 -0.06 -3.16
C SER A 54 -18.85 -0.96 -2.77
N LEU A 55 -17.94 -0.50 -1.89
CA LEU A 55 -16.78 -1.27 -1.44
C LEU A 55 -17.18 -2.54 -0.68
N GLU A 56 -18.29 -2.51 0.06
CA GLU A 56 -18.87 -3.68 0.73
C GLU A 56 -19.28 -4.80 -0.24
N LYS A 57 -19.51 -4.48 -1.51
CA LYS A 57 -19.99 -5.40 -2.55
C LYS A 57 -18.87 -5.96 -3.43
N VAL A 58 -17.66 -5.37 -3.36
CA VAL A 58 -16.50 -5.86 -4.09
C VAL A 58 -15.92 -7.05 -3.34
N ALA A 59 -16.21 -8.26 -3.82
CA ALA A 59 -15.69 -9.49 -3.24
C ALA A 59 -14.23 -9.69 -3.63
N ILE A 60 -13.40 -10.06 -2.64
CA ILE A 60 -12.00 -10.42 -2.82
C ILE A 60 -11.80 -11.81 -2.23
N GLN A 61 -11.19 -12.69 -3.01
CA GLN A 61 -10.94 -14.06 -2.61
C GLN A 61 -9.55 -14.15 -2.01
N HIS A 62 -9.44 -14.58 -0.75
CA HIS A 62 -8.14 -14.74 -0.13
C HIS A 62 -7.39 -15.93 -0.79
N PRO A 63 -6.19 -15.72 -1.37
CA PRO A 63 -5.52 -16.72 -2.20
C PRO A 63 -5.16 -18.01 -1.45
N LYS A 64 -4.92 -17.93 -0.13
CA LYS A 64 -4.47 -19.07 0.69
C LYS A 64 -5.55 -19.78 1.52
N LYS A 65 -6.75 -19.21 1.65
CA LYS A 65 -7.74 -19.70 2.64
C LYS A 65 -9.12 -20.02 2.07
N GLY A 66 -9.41 -19.62 0.83
CA GLY A 66 -10.77 -19.75 0.27
C GLY A 66 -11.83 -18.91 1.01
N GLU A 67 -11.45 -18.21 2.07
CA GLU A 67 -12.28 -17.23 2.77
C GLU A 67 -12.60 -16.07 1.81
N ARG A 68 -13.89 -15.75 1.71
CA ARG A 68 -14.37 -14.59 0.94
C ARG A 68 -14.50 -13.41 1.89
N SER A 69 -13.78 -12.33 1.60
CA SER A 69 -13.93 -11.03 2.25
C SER A 69 -14.41 -9.99 1.23
N ASN A 70 -14.92 -8.85 1.69
CA ASN A 70 -15.11 -7.70 0.81
C ASN A 70 -13.96 -6.69 0.93
N LEU A 71 -13.84 -5.80 -0.05
CA LEU A 71 -12.78 -4.79 -0.11
C LEU A 71 -12.82 -3.82 1.08
N SER A 72 -13.99 -3.54 1.64
CA SER A 72 -14.10 -2.73 2.86
C SER A 72 -13.41 -3.40 4.06
N GLN A 73 -13.76 -4.66 4.36
CA GLN A 73 -13.14 -5.44 5.44
C GLN A 73 -11.64 -5.66 5.22
N LEU A 74 -11.25 -5.95 3.97
CA LEU A 74 -9.84 -6.11 3.64
C LEU A 74 -9.09 -4.78 3.81
N GLY A 75 -9.69 -3.67 3.37
CA GLY A 75 -9.17 -2.30 3.46
C GLY A 75 -8.75 -1.89 4.87
N ASP A 76 -9.57 -2.20 5.89
CA ASP A 76 -9.23 -1.95 7.30
C ASP A 76 -7.92 -2.64 7.72
N THR A 77 -7.61 -3.78 7.11
CA THR A 77 -6.37 -4.53 7.39
C THR A 77 -5.21 -4.16 6.49
N LEU A 78 -5.48 -3.64 5.29
CA LEU A 78 -4.48 -3.20 4.31
C LEU A 78 -3.96 -1.80 4.61
N TRP A 79 -4.81 -0.93 5.14
CA TRP A 79 -4.45 0.45 5.39
C TRP A 79 -3.32 0.58 6.42
N ASP A 80 -2.42 1.52 6.14
CA ASP A 80 -1.33 1.94 6.99
C ASP A 80 -0.96 3.38 6.64
N VAL A 81 -0.39 4.12 7.58
CA VAL A 81 0.11 5.47 7.31
C VAL A 81 1.37 5.42 6.44
N GLY A 82 2.18 4.36 6.58
CA GLY A 82 3.37 4.15 5.77
C GLY A 82 3.04 3.52 4.42
N PRO A 83 3.48 4.10 3.28
CA PRO A 83 3.29 3.49 1.96
C PRO A 83 3.92 2.10 1.85
N GLN A 84 5.11 1.90 2.43
CA GLN A 84 5.80 0.61 2.48
C GLN A 84 5.00 -0.47 3.23
N GLU A 85 4.31 -0.09 4.29
CA GLU A 85 3.50 -1.01 5.10
C GLU A 85 2.20 -1.38 4.36
N ARG A 86 1.56 -0.40 3.70
CA ARG A 86 0.41 -0.66 2.81
C ARG A 86 0.77 -1.62 1.70
N PHE A 87 1.89 -1.38 1.04
CA PHE A 87 2.40 -2.23 -0.04
C PHE A 87 2.64 -3.67 0.45
N LEU A 88 3.35 -3.87 1.57
CA LEU A 88 3.59 -5.21 2.12
C LEU A 88 2.30 -5.93 2.50
N LYS A 89 1.36 -5.22 3.15
CA LYS A 89 0.06 -5.78 3.51
C LYS A 89 -0.72 -6.22 2.27
N LEU A 90 -0.72 -5.40 1.21
CA LEU A 90 -1.36 -5.70 -0.06
C LEU A 90 -0.74 -6.94 -0.70
N ALA A 91 0.58 -6.96 -0.87
CA ALA A 91 1.28 -8.05 -1.52
C ALA A 91 1.15 -9.39 -0.78
N LEU A 92 1.10 -9.37 0.56
CA LEU A 92 0.94 -10.59 1.37
C LEU A 92 -0.49 -11.15 1.40
N LYS A 93 -1.51 -10.28 1.26
CA LYS A 93 -2.92 -10.67 1.47
C LYS A 93 -3.74 -10.74 0.20
N ALA A 94 -3.48 -9.87 -0.76
CA ALA A 94 -4.17 -9.76 -2.03
C ALA A 94 -3.18 -9.37 -3.15
N PRO A 95 -2.19 -10.23 -3.45
CA PRO A 95 -1.21 -9.99 -4.51
C PRO A 95 -1.85 -9.77 -5.89
N GLU A 96 -3.06 -10.27 -6.13
CA GLU A 96 -3.82 -10.06 -7.37
C GLU A 96 -4.29 -8.61 -7.59
N LEU A 97 -4.19 -7.76 -6.56
CA LEU A 97 -4.54 -6.34 -6.63
C LEU A 97 -3.31 -5.44 -6.80
N LEU A 98 -2.10 -6.00 -6.87
CA LEU A 98 -0.90 -5.23 -7.15
C LEU A 98 -0.97 -4.67 -8.57
N ASN A 99 -0.57 -3.42 -8.74
CA ASN A 99 -0.34 -2.87 -10.07
C ASN A 99 1.06 -3.29 -10.59
N TYR A 100 1.35 -3.01 -11.86
CA TYR A 100 2.62 -3.41 -12.50
C TYR A 100 3.88 -2.99 -11.72
N LYS A 101 3.93 -1.74 -11.23
CA LYS A 101 5.03 -1.21 -10.41
C LYS A 101 5.19 -2.04 -9.13
N GLU A 102 4.08 -2.29 -8.45
CA GLU A 102 4.03 -3.04 -7.21
C GLU A 102 4.37 -4.52 -7.41
N GLU A 103 3.91 -5.15 -8.49
CA GLU A 103 4.25 -6.52 -8.88
C GLU A 103 5.76 -6.66 -9.12
N ARG A 104 6.36 -5.71 -9.84
CA ARG A 104 7.81 -5.67 -10.08
C ARG A 104 8.59 -5.57 -8.78
N MET A 105 8.21 -4.64 -7.89
CA MET A 105 8.79 -4.52 -6.56
C MET A 105 8.63 -5.82 -5.74
N TRP A 106 7.44 -6.42 -5.77
CA TRP A 106 7.13 -7.63 -5.02
C TRP A 106 7.93 -8.83 -5.51
N LYS A 107 8.08 -8.98 -6.83
CA LYS A 107 8.88 -10.04 -7.45
C LYS A 107 10.33 -9.98 -6.97
N PHE A 108 10.95 -8.80 -7.02
CA PHE A 108 12.31 -8.61 -6.53
C PHE A 108 12.43 -8.98 -5.04
N ILE A 109 11.46 -8.56 -4.22
CA ILE A 109 11.44 -8.89 -2.79
C ILE A 109 11.31 -10.39 -2.57
N ASP A 110 10.37 -11.07 -3.22
CA ASP A 110 10.10 -12.49 -3.00
C ASP A 110 11.26 -13.39 -3.44
N GLU A 111 11.85 -13.06 -4.60
CA GLU A 111 12.99 -13.79 -5.17
C GLU A 111 14.26 -13.62 -4.34
N TRP A 112 14.48 -12.45 -3.76
CA TRP A 112 15.74 -12.16 -3.07
C TRP A 112 15.74 -12.51 -1.59
N LYS A 113 16.24 -13.70 -1.27
CA LYS A 113 16.31 -14.27 0.10
C LYS A 113 16.95 -13.34 1.14
N ALA A 114 17.87 -12.47 0.74
CA ALA A 114 18.53 -11.52 1.63
C ALA A 114 17.57 -10.52 2.29
N LEU A 115 16.41 -10.28 1.67
CA LEU A 115 15.38 -9.37 2.17
C LEU A 115 14.47 -10.00 3.24
N TRP A 116 14.64 -11.29 3.48
CA TRP A 116 13.84 -12.07 4.41
C TRP A 116 14.69 -12.56 5.56
N ASP A 117 14.16 -12.48 6.76
CA ASP A 117 14.73 -13.06 7.95
C ASP A 117 13.83 -14.19 8.45
N VAL A 118 14.36 -15.00 9.36
CA VAL A 118 13.61 -16.08 10.01
C VAL A 118 13.65 -15.89 11.51
N ASP A 119 12.51 -16.09 12.18
CA ASP A 119 12.48 -16.07 13.64
C ASP A 119 12.86 -17.44 14.24
N GLU A 120 12.88 -17.54 15.56
CA GLU A 120 13.18 -18.78 16.29
C GLU A 120 12.24 -19.96 15.94
N LYS A 121 11.09 -19.67 15.31
CA LYS A 121 10.09 -20.66 14.88
C LYS A 121 10.16 -20.94 13.38
N ASP A 122 11.26 -20.55 12.73
CA ASP A 122 11.50 -20.69 11.28
C ASP A 122 10.44 -19.97 10.43
N ARG A 123 9.80 -18.92 10.98
CA ARG A 123 8.82 -18.12 10.24
C ARG A 123 9.54 -17.03 9.46
N ARG A 124 9.40 -17.08 8.13
CA ARG A 124 9.95 -16.07 7.20
C ARG A 124 9.23 -14.72 7.38
N TYR A 125 9.96 -13.64 7.62
CA TYR A 125 9.43 -12.27 7.66
C TYR A 125 10.33 -11.29 6.90
N ILE A 126 9.75 -10.23 6.35
CA ILE A 126 10.49 -9.22 5.59
C ILE A 126 11.23 -8.29 6.55
N ARG A 127 12.47 -7.91 6.22
CA ARG A 127 13.24 -6.89 6.95
C ARG A 127 12.61 -5.51 6.74
N ARG A 128 11.63 -5.15 7.57
CA ARG A 128 10.85 -3.91 7.47
C ARG A 128 11.72 -2.65 7.51
N ASP A 129 12.80 -2.66 8.30
CA ASP A 129 13.71 -1.51 8.41
C ASP A 129 14.48 -1.27 7.11
N LEU A 130 14.91 -2.34 6.42
CA LEU A 130 15.54 -2.24 5.11
C LEU A 130 14.57 -1.65 4.09
N LEU A 131 13.35 -2.19 4.00
CA LEU A 131 12.35 -1.70 3.06
C LEU A 131 12.01 -0.23 3.34
N ARG A 132 11.92 0.16 4.62
CA ARG A 132 11.69 1.55 5.02
C ARG A 132 12.86 2.45 4.63
N SER A 133 14.09 2.02 4.85
CA SER A 133 15.30 2.80 4.54
C SER A 133 15.54 2.98 3.04
N LEU A 134 15.15 1.99 2.23
CA LEU A 134 15.35 1.98 0.79
C LEU A 134 14.03 2.20 0.01
N TRP A 135 12.97 2.69 0.65
CA TRP A 135 11.65 2.78 0.03
C TRP A 135 11.66 3.57 -1.27
N ASN A 136 12.35 4.71 -1.30
CA ASN A 136 12.48 5.52 -2.50
C ASN A 136 13.21 4.76 -3.62
N ASP A 137 14.25 3.99 -3.30
CA ASP A 137 14.96 3.17 -4.30
C ASP A 137 14.04 2.05 -4.84
N PHE A 138 13.21 1.44 -3.99
CA PHE A 138 12.19 0.48 -4.41
C PHE A 138 11.11 1.11 -5.31
N GLU A 139 10.69 2.35 -5.01
CA GLU A 139 9.76 3.09 -5.86
C GLU A 139 10.37 3.39 -7.23
N GLN A 140 11.61 3.88 -7.26
CA GLN A 140 12.36 4.11 -8.51
C GLN A 140 12.49 2.83 -9.32
N TYR A 141 12.77 1.71 -8.65
CA TYR A 141 12.86 0.41 -9.28
C TYR A 141 11.54 -0.03 -9.92
N GLY A 142 10.43 0.14 -9.20
CA GLY A 142 9.11 -0.18 -9.71
C GLY A 142 8.68 0.70 -10.89
N GLU A 143 9.13 1.97 -10.92
CA GLU A 143 8.93 2.91 -12.04
C GLU A 143 9.94 2.70 -13.19
N GLU A 144 10.79 1.67 -13.11
CA GLU A 144 11.82 1.36 -14.10
C GLU A 144 12.91 2.46 -14.26
N GLU A 145 13.06 3.34 -13.26
CA GLU A 145 14.09 4.38 -13.25
C GLU A 145 15.47 3.84 -12.89
N ILE A 146 15.53 2.72 -12.15
CA ILE A 146 16.76 2.01 -11.80
C ILE A 146 16.64 0.52 -12.14
N THR A 147 17.78 -0.12 -12.39
CA THR A 147 17.84 -1.54 -12.74
C THR A 147 17.86 -2.45 -11.50
N ASP A 148 17.64 -3.75 -11.70
CA ASP A 148 17.81 -4.77 -10.67
C ASP A 148 19.20 -4.66 -10.02
N GLU A 149 20.24 -4.49 -10.84
CA GLU A 149 21.64 -4.42 -10.41
C GLU A 149 21.93 -3.17 -9.56
N ASP A 150 21.25 -2.05 -9.85
CA ASP A 150 21.35 -0.83 -9.05
C ASP A 150 20.71 -1.01 -7.68
N LEU A 151 19.50 -1.59 -7.63
CA LEU A 151 18.80 -1.87 -6.39
C LEU A 151 19.56 -2.89 -5.53
N GLU A 152 20.18 -3.90 -6.16
CA GLU A 152 21.04 -4.87 -5.47
C GLU A 152 22.25 -4.20 -4.81
N LYS A 153 22.93 -3.29 -5.51
CA LYS A 153 24.05 -2.51 -4.96
C LYS A 153 23.61 -1.68 -3.75
N LYS A 154 22.42 -1.07 -3.79
CA LYS A 154 21.84 -0.28 -2.70
C LYS A 154 21.54 -1.14 -1.47
N VAL A 155 20.91 -2.28 -1.67
CA VAL A 155 20.65 -3.25 -0.59
C VAL A 155 21.96 -3.79 0.00
N GLY A 156 22.94 -4.13 -0.84
CA GLY A 156 24.26 -4.54 -0.36
C GLY A 156 24.98 -3.45 0.45
N ALA A 157 24.82 -2.18 0.07
CA ALA A 157 25.35 -1.05 0.84
C ALA A 157 24.65 -0.87 2.19
N TYR A 158 23.32 -1.05 2.24
CA TYR A 158 22.55 -1.05 3.48
C TYR A 158 23.02 -2.13 4.45
N PHE A 159 23.27 -3.34 3.95
CA PHE A 159 23.81 -4.43 4.75
C PHE A 159 25.18 -4.07 5.34
N ARG A 160 26.12 -3.61 4.52
CA ARG A 160 27.44 -3.18 4.98
C ARG A 160 27.38 -2.07 6.04
N SER A 161 26.43 -1.13 5.94
CA SER A 161 26.32 -0.01 6.89
C SER A 161 25.64 -0.39 8.21
N THR A 162 24.76 -1.38 8.19
CA THR A 162 24.00 -1.82 9.37
C THR A 162 24.62 -3.01 10.10
N GLY A 163 25.68 -3.61 9.54
CA GLY A 163 26.27 -4.85 10.06
C GLY A 163 25.40 -6.08 9.80
N LEU A 164 24.37 -5.94 8.97
CA LEU A 164 23.60 -7.04 8.40
C LEU A 164 24.30 -7.54 7.13
N PRO A 165 24.04 -8.77 6.67
CA PRO A 165 23.25 -9.77 7.37
C PRO A 165 24.03 -10.41 8.54
N SER A 166 23.31 -10.75 9.61
CA SER A 166 23.83 -11.55 10.73
C SER A 166 24.47 -12.86 10.23
N GLU A 167 25.48 -13.40 10.92
CA GLU A 167 26.11 -14.70 10.61
C GLU A 167 25.10 -15.86 10.51
N SER A 168 23.91 -15.71 11.12
CA SER A 168 22.78 -16.64 10.98
C SER A 168 22.14 -16.67 9.59
N MET A 169 22.49 -15.72 8.72
CA MET A 169 21.92 -15.61 7.39
C MET A 169 22.71 -16.48 6.41
N VAL A 170 22.17 -17.67 6.15
CA VAL A 170 22.56 -18.45 4.97
C VAL A 170 22.14 -17.65 3.73
N ILE A 171 23.01 -16.76 3.26
CA ILE A 171 22.97 -16.28 1.87
C ILE A 171 23.24 -17.51 1.02
N ARG A 172 22.18 -18.26 0.65
CA ARG A 172 22.32 -19.21 -0.45
C ARG A 172 22.58 -18.36 -1.69
N LEU A 173 23.86 -18.29 -2.05
CA LEU A 173 24.31 -17.85 -3.36
C LEU A 173 23.45 -18.53 -4.43
N GLN A 174 23.05 -17.72 -5.40
CA GLN A 174 22.31 -18.03 -6.64
C GLN A 174 20.77 -17.90 -6.56
N PRO A 175 20.15 -17.05 -7.41
CA PRO A 175 18.76 -17.24 -7.77
C PRO A 175 18.66 -18.61 -8.45
N LYS A 176 17.85 -19.52 -7.90
CA LYS A 176 17.44 -20.69 -8.67
C LYS A 176 16.44 -20.18 -9.69
N TYR A 177 16.87 -20.07 -10.95
CA TYR A 177 15.97 -20.17 -12.09
C TYR A 177 15.08 -21.39 -11.83
N ILE A 178 13.77 -21.15 -11.73
CA ILE A 178 12.78 -22.23 -11.84
C ILE A 178 12.73 -22.56 -13.33
N ASP A 179 13.70 -23.34 -13.78
CA ASP A 179 13.45 -24.31 -14.83
C ASP A 179 12.99 -25.59 -14.14
N GLY A 180 11.80 -26.07 -14.55
CA GLY A 180 11.42 -27.47 -14.47
C GLY A 180 10.76 -27.96 -13.18
N ASP A 181 9.53 -28.45 -13.36
CA ASP A 181 8.88 -29.52 -12.59
C ASP A 181 8.28 -29.20 -11.21
N ILE A 182 7.01 -28.77 -11.21
CA ILE A 182 5.78 -29.53 -10.84
C ILE A 182 4.61 -28.56 -10.70
#